data_AF-A0A3D9UQD2-F1
#
_entry.id   AF-A0A3D9UQD2-F1
#
_cell.length_a   1.000
_cell.length_b   1.000
_cell.length_c   1.000
_cell.angle_alpha   90.00
_cell.angle_beta   90.00
_cell.angle_gamma   90.00
#
_symmetry.space_group_name_H-M   'P 1'
#
loop_
_entity.id
_entity.type
_entity.pdbx_description
1 polymer ?
#
loop_
_entity_poly.entity_id
_entity_poly.type
_entity_poly.pdbx_seq_one_letter_code
_entity_poly.pdbx_strand_id
1 'polypeptide(L)'
;MVRIFTHRGLKEALGEQKTKALVNDFRAYKEGKGLPITFGRDVPYQFTHNRSYLELQHLHFKEKGFPLRLIQFRRTSGYFLVYCPGFFDSNTYLLIAIIKHWDHNNPNHVAETDRDINLMNDLEKIAEGFRERY
;
A
#
# COMPACT_ATOMS: atom_id res chain seq x y z
N MET A 1 -0.25 18.24 -8.80
CA MET A 1 0.62 18.08 -7.60
C MET A 1 0.05 16.93 -6.80
N VAL A 2 0.87 15.98 -6.37
CA VAL A 2 0.36 14.78 -5.68
C VAL A 2 0.00 15.11 -4.23
N ARG A 3 -1.25 14.81 -3.84
CA ARG A 3 -1.77 14.98 -2.47
C ARG A 3 -1.79 13.62 -1.77
N ILE A 4 -1.24 13.53 -0.57
CA ILE A 4 -1.12 12.26 0.15
C ILE A 4 -1.65 12.42 1.57
N PHE A 5 -2.55 11.53 1.93
CA PHE A 5 -3.03 11.32 3.29
C PHE A 5 -2.44 10.03 3.86
N THR A 6 -2.42 9.96 5.19
CA THR A 6 -1.93 8.81 5.93
C THR A 6 -2.94 8.44 6.99
N HIS A 7 -3.37 7.19 7.00
CA HIS A 7 -4.24 6.68 8.04
C HIS A 7 -3.51 6.67 9.39
N ARG A 8 -4.25 6.85 10.49
CA ARG A 8 -3.69 6.94 11.84
C ARG A 8 -2.91 5.68 12.23
N GLY A 9 -3.43 4.50 11.90
CA GLY A 9 -2.76 3.23 12.21
C GLY A 9 -1.37 3.09 11.58
N LEU A 10 -1.16 3.61 10.36
CA LEU A 10 0.17 3.64 9.73
C LEU A 10 1.15 4.53 10.50
N LYS A 11 0.69 5.71 10.96
CA LYS A 11 1.51 6.63 11.76
C LYS A 11 1.90 6.02 13.10
N GLU A 12 0.95 5.36 13.76
CA GLU A 12 1.17 4.68 15.04
C GLU A 12 2.16 3.52 14.89
N ALA A 13 2.06 2.73 13.81
CA ALA A 13 2.94 1.60 13.56
C ALA A 13 4.39 2.00 13.18
N LEU A 14 4.58 3.07 12.41
CA LEU A 14 5.90 3.49 11.92
C LEU A 14 6.56 4.59 12.76
N GLY A 15 5.77 5.37 13.48
CA GLY A 15 6.21 6.64 14.06
C GLY A 15 6.23 7.77 13.04
N GLU A 16 6.29 9.00 13.54
CA GLU A 16 6.12 10.21 12.73
C GLU A 16 7.23 10.40 11.68
N GLN A 17 8.50 10.19 12.08
CA GLN A 17 9.64 10.39 11.19
C GLN A 17 9.65 9.39 10.02
N LYS A 18 9.44 8.10 10.30
CA LYS A 18 9.38 7.06 9.24
C LYS A 18 8.16 7.26 8.35
N THR A 19 7.02 7.67 8.90
CA THR A 19 5.83 7.98 8.09
C THR A 19 6.08 9.16 7.16
N LYS A 20 6.74 10.22 7.64
CA LYS A 20 7.12 11.38 6.81
C LYS A 20 8.06 10.97 5.68
N ALA A 21 9.06 10.13 5.96
CA ALA A 21 9.95 9.59 4.94
C ALA A 21 9.19 8.77 3.89
N LEU A 22 8.32 7.86 4.32
CA LEU A 22 7.47 7.06 3.44
C LEU A 22 6.58 7.91 2.53
N VAL A 23 5.97 8.97 3.07
CA VAL A 23 5.15 9.91 2.29
C VAL A 23 5.98 10.65 1.24
N ASN A 24 7.20 11.04 1.57
CA ASN A 24 8.09 11.71 0.61
C ASN A 24 8.53 10.77 -0.51
N ASP A 25 8.89 9.53 -0.18
CA ASP A 25 9.22 8.48 -1.14
C ASP A 25 8.03 8.18 -2.06
N PHE A 26 6.82 8.04 -1.49
CA PHE A 26 5.60 7.81 -2.25
C PHE A 26 5.25 8.98 -3.17
N ARG A 27 5.45 10.22 -2.71
CA ARG A 27 5.26 11.42 -3.55
C ARG A 27 6.21 11.42 -4.73
N ALA A 28 7.50 11.23 -4.48
CA ALA A 28 8.51 11.19 -5.55
C ALA A 28 8.20 10.08 -6.57
N TYR A 29 7.74 8.93 -6.09
CA TYR A 29 7.31 7.81 -6.92
C TYR A 29 6.11 8.17 -7.81
N LYS A 30 5.02 8.70 -7.24
CA LYS A 30 3.82 9.06 -8.02
C LYS A 30 4.03 10.29 -8.92
N GLU A 31 4.97 11.17 -8.60
CA GLU A 31 5.36 12.30 -9.45
C GLU A 31 6.37 11.92 -10.55
N GLY A 32 6.77 10.64 -10.66
CA GLY A 32 7.73 10.17 -11.67
C GLY A 32 9.16 10.66 -11.46
N LYS A 33 9.51 11.15 -10.27
CA LYS A 33 10.84 11.68 -9.93
C LYS A 33 11.85 10.58 -9.60
N GLY A 34 11.41 9.34 -9.49
CA GLY A 34 12.26 8.17 -9.27
C GLY A 34 11.50 7.03 -8.59
N LEU A 35 12.07 5.83 -8.64
CA LEU A 35 11.57 4.66 -7.92
C LEU A 35 12.42 4.44 -6.66
N PRO A 36 11.90 4.69 -5.45
CA PRO A 36 12.59 4.37 -4.20
C PRO A 36 13.06 2.92 -4.17
N ILE A 37 14.25 2.68 -3.62
CA ILE A 37 14.83 1.32 -3.54
C ILE A 37 13.99 0.38 -2.66
N THR A 38 13.21 0.94 -1.74
CA THR A 38 12.30 0.23 -0.84
C THR A 38 11.00 -0.19 -1.51
N PHE A 39 10.70 0.34 -2.69
CA PHE A 39 9.47 0.07 -3.44
C PHE A 39 9.68 -0.97 -4.52
N GLY A 40 8.74 -1.91 -4.54
CA GLY A 40 8.69 -3.01 -5.47
C GLY A 40 7.52 -2.90 -6.44
N ARG A 41 6.99 -4.05 -6.83
CA ARG A 41 5.84 -4.14 -7.74
C ARG A 41 4.61 -3.47 -7.11
N ASP A 42 3.93 -2.66 -7.91
CA ASP A 42 2.74 -1.89 -7.58
C ASP A 42 1.59 -2.40 -8.43
N VAL A 43 0.56 -2.99 -7.82
CA VAL A 43 -0.56 -3.59 -8.56
C VAL A 43 -1.87 -3.49 -7.76
N PRO A 44 -3.03 -3.55 -8.46
CA PRO A 44 -4.32 -3.62 -7.80
C PRO A 44 -4.50 -4.92 -7.00
N TYR A 45 -5.27 -4.85 -5.93
CA TYR A 45 -5.83 -6.06 -5.32
C TYR A 45 -6.86 -6.69 -6.25
N GLN A 46 -6.63 -7.96 -6.60
CA GLN A 46 -7.59 -8.75 -7.39
C GLN A 46 -8.65 -9.42 -6.51
N PHE A 47 -8.34 -9.64 -5.23
CA PHE A 47 -9.22 -10.28 -4.26
C PHE A 47 -9.76 -9.22 -3.29
N THR A 48 -10.81 -8.53 -3.70
CA THR A 48 -11.63 -7.64 -2.84
C THR A 48 -13.01 -8.25 -2.67
N HIS A 49 -13.75 -7.93 -1.60
CA HIS A 49 -15.09 -8.46 -1.33
C HIS A 49 -16.18 -7.85 -2.25
N ASN A 50 -16.01 -7.95 -3.58
CA ASN A 50 -16.82 -7.26 -4.60
C ASN A 50 -16.78 -5.72 -4.50
N ARG A 51 -15.73 -5.15 -3.90
CA ARG A 51 -15.52 -3.71 -3.75
C ARG A 51 -14.40 -3.19 -4.65
N SER A 52 -14.34 -3.67 -5.88
CA SER A 52 -13.31 -3.29 -6.85
C SER A 52 -13.27 -1.78 -7.15
N TYR A 53 -14.41 -1.08 -6.99
CA TYR A 53 -14.53 0.38 -7.12
C TYR A 53 -13.70 1.16 -6.09
N LEU A 54 -13.22 0.51 -5.02
CA LEU A 54 -12.34 1.13 -4.03
C LEU A 54 -10.90 1.27 -4.52
N GLU A 55 -10.54 0.60 -5.62
CA GLU A 55 -9.23 0.68 -6.26
C GLU A 55 -8.07 0.48 -5.28
N LEU A 56 -8.24 -0.42 -4.30
CA LEU A 56 -7.18 -0.80 -3.39
C LEU A 56 -5.98 -1.35 -4.16
N GLN A 57 -4.81 -0.84 -3.84
CA GLN A 57 -3.53 -1.21 -4.42
C GLN A 57 -2.61 -1.79 -3.35
N HIS A 58 -1.71 -2.67 -3.77
CA HIS A 58 -0.56 -3.06 -2.96
C HIS A 58 0.74 -2.78 -3.68
N LEU A 59 1.61 -2.05 -2.98
CA LEU A 59 2.98 -1.82 -3.36
C LEU A 59 3.87 -2.70 -2.50
N HIS A 60 4.59 -3.65 -3.11
CA HIS A 60 5.57 -4.44 -2.38
C HIS A 60 6.59 -3.52 -1.71
N PHE A 61 6.77 -3.72 -0.41
CA PHE A 61 7.62 -2.90 0.44
C PHE A 61 8.71 -3.73 1.07
N LYS A 62 9.95 -3.23 1.04
CA LYS A 62 11.10 -3.87 1.68
C LYS A 62 12.00 -2.80 2.29
N GLU A 63 11.98 -2.68 3.61
CA GLU A 63 12.76 -1.66 4.34
C GLU A 63 14.26 -1.72 4.03
N LYS A 64 14.80 -2.93 3.88
CA LYS A 64 16.21 -3.16 3.49
C LYS A 64 16.51 -2.88 2.01
N GLY A 65 15.50 -2.53 1.22
CA GLY A 65 15.62 -2.27 -0.20
C GLY A 65 15.64 -3.52 -1.10
N PHE A 66 15.33 -3.29 -2.37
CA PHE A 66 15.45 -4.24 -3.47
C PHE A 66 16.78 -4.07 -4.21
N PRO A 67 17.29 -5.11 -4.89
CA PRO A 67 18.47 -4.97 -5.74
C PRO A 67 18.27 -3.92 -6.84
N LEU A 68 19.26 -3.04 -7.03
CA LEU A 68 19.17 -1.89 -7.95
C LEU A 68 18.84 -2.29 -9.39
N ARG A 69 19.44 -3.38 -9.88
CA ARG A 69 19.26 -3.88 -11.26
C ARG A 69 17.97 -4.68 -11.46
N LEU A 70 17.19 -4.91 -10.40
CA LEU A 70 15.93 -5.63 -10.51
C LEU A 70 14.84 -4.68 -10.97
N ILE A 71 14.23 -4.99 -12.12
CA ILE A 71 13.07 -4.25 -12.63
C ILE A 71 11.93 -4.28 -11.61
N GLN A 72 11.17 -3.17 -11.51
CA GLN A 72 10.14 -3.01 -10.47
C GLN A 72 9.15 -4.18 -10.41
N PHE A 73 8.69 -4.66 -11.56
CA PHE A 73 7.75 -5.77 -11.67
C PHE A 73 8.22 -7.05 -10.97
N ARG A 74 9.54 -7.29 -10.91
CA ARG A 74 10.14 -8.48 -10.25
C ARG A 74 10.50 -8.24 -8.78
N ARG A 75 10.30 -7.03 -8.27
CA ARG A 75 10.56 -6.69 -6.86
C ARG A 75 9.36 -7.12 -6.00
N THR A 76 9.42 -8.34 -5.50
CA THR A 76 8.43 -8.89 -4.56
C THR A 76 9.04 -9.10 -3.18
N SER A 77 8.23 -8.91 -2.15
CA SER A 77 8.58 -9.03 -0.73
C SER A 77 7.40 -9.56 0.07
N GLY A 78 7.67 -10.03 1.29
CA GLY A 78 6.65 -10.51 2.23
C GLY A 78 5.82 -9.40 2.88
N TYR A 79 5.90 -8.15 2.41
CA TYR A 79 5.16 -7.02 2.98
C TYR A 79 4.65 -6.09 1.88
N PHE A 80 3.48 -5.49 2.12
CA PHE A 80 2.82 -4.56 1.24
C PHE A 80 2.53 -3.25 1.93
N LEU A 81 2.82 -2.13 1.26
CA LEU A 81 2.15 -0.87 1.52
C LEU A 81 0.80 -0.90 0.80
N VAL A 82 -0.28 -0.84 1.59
CA VAL A 82 -1.66 -0.76 1.09
C VAL A 82 -2.07 0.70 0.96
N TYR A 83 -2.62 1.06 -0.19
CA TYR A 83 -3.12 2.41 -0.47
C TYR A 83 -4.29 2.40 -1.45
N CYS A 84 -5.01 3.52 -1.56
CA CYS A 84 -5.97 3.77 -2.64
C CYS A 84 -5.85 5.19 -3.18
N PRO A 85 -6.21 5.43 -4.45
CA PRO A 85 -6.40 6.79 -4.97
C PRO A 85 -7.75 7.37 -4.50
N GLY A 86 -7.90 8.69 -4.62
CA GLY A 86 -9.17 9.38 -4.50
C GLY A 86 -10.09 9.04 -5.68
N PHE A 87 -11.40 9.19 -5.46
CA PHE A 87 -12.43 9.03 -6.47
C PHE A 87 -12.54 10.24 -7.40
N PHE A 88 -12.46 11.46 -6.85
CA PHE A 88 -12.63 12.71 -7.61
C PHE A 88 -11.31 13.20 -8.21
N ASP A 89 -10.16 12.86 -7.62
CA ASP A 89 -8.83 13.20 -8.13
C ASP A 89 -7.85 12.02 -8.00
N SER A 90 -7.41 11.51 -9.15
CA SER A 90 -6.44 10.40 -9.24
C SER A 90 -5.01 10.76 -8.81
N ASN A 91 -4.72 12.04 -8.55
CA ASN A 91 -3.46 12.51 -7.93
C ASN A 91 -3.56 12.65 -6.41
N THR A 92 -4.70 12.30 -5.83
CA THR A 92 -4.92 12.26 -4.39
C THR A 92 -4.87 10.81 -3.91
N TYR A 93 -4.13 10.51 -2.85
CA TYR A 93 -3.92 9.14 -2.37
C TYR A 93 -4.05 9.04 -0.84
N LEU A 94 -4.46 7.88 -0.35
CA LEU A 94 -4.41 7.51 1.07
C LEU A 94 -3.49 6.31 1.27
N LEU A 95 -2.44 6.47 2.07
CA LEU A 95 -1.62 5.36 2.57
C LEU A 95 -2.27 4.79 3.84
N ILE A 96 -2.61 3.50 3.83
CA ILE A 96 -3.49 2.90 4.85
C ILE A 96 -2.67 2.13 5.89
N ALA A 97 -1.87 1.16 5.46
CA ALA A 97 -1.14 0.24 6.34
C ALA A 97 0.04 -0.42 5.62
N ILE A 98 0.98 -0.96 6.40
CA ILE A 98 1.94 -1.96 5.91
C ILE A 98 1.56 -3.32 6.50
N ILE A 99 1.23 -4.28 5.65
CA ILE A 99 0.75 -5.62 6.06
C ILE A 99 1.64 -6.72 5.51
N LYS A 100 1.54 -7.93 6.07
CA LYS A 100 2.25 -9.10 5.56
C LYS A 100 1.59 -9.59 4.26
N HIS A 101 2.40 -10.06 3.33
CA HIS A 101 1.91 -10.87 2.22
C HIS A 101 1.73 -12.31 2.69
N TRP A 102 0.63 -12.94 2.30
CA TRP A 102 0.35 -14.34 2.52
C TRP A 102 1.37 -15.23 1.81
N ASP A 103 1.96 -16.16 2.56
CA ASP A 103 2.96 -17.11 2.06
C ASP A 103 2.28 -18.39 1.58
N HIS A 104 2.39 -18.68 0.29
CA HIS A 104 1.85 -19.91 -0.29
C HIS A 104 2.46 -21.19 0.29
N ASN A 105 3.67 -21.12 0.87
CA ASN A 105 4.33 -22.26 1.52
C ASN A 105 3.77 -22.54 2.92
N ASN A 106 3.05 -21.57 3.51
CA ASN A 106 2.41 -21.72 4.80
C ASN A 106 0.95 -21.26 4.73
N PRO A 107 0.09 -22.01 4.01
CA PRO A 107 -1.23 -21.55 3.63
C PRO A 107 -2.17 -21.29 4.82
N ASN A 108 -1.91 -21.92 5.96
CA ASN A 108 -2.70 -21.78 7.19
C ASN A 108 -2.37 -20.49 7.96
N HIS A 109 -1.26 -19.82 7.65
CA HIS A 109 -0.89 -18.56 8.29
C HIS A 109 -1.55 -17.37 7.58
N VAL A 110 -2.84 -17.22 7.83
CA VAL A 110 -3.68 -16.18 7.20
C VAL A 110 -3.74 -14.89 8.02
N ALA A 111 -3.71 -14.98 9.35
CA ALA A 111 -3.86 -13.84 10.23
C ALA A 111 -2.87 -12.70 9.91
N GLU A 112 -3.35 -11.46 9.88
CA GLU A 112 -2.56 -10.26 9.58
C GLU A 112 -1.95 -10.19 8.16
N THR A 113 -2.43 -11.02 7.23
CA THR A 113 -1.99 -11.03 5.83
C THR A 113 -3.04 -10.46 4.88
N ASP A 114 -2.68 -10.29 3.61
CA ASP A 114 -3.62 -9.95 2.53
C ASP A 114 -4.63 -11.05 2.16
N ARG A 115 -4.68 -12.15 2.93
CA ARG A 115 -5.74 -13.16 2.89
C ARG A 115 -6.64 -13.15 4.13
N ASP A 116 -6.34 -12.32 5.13
CA ASP A 116 -7.19 -12.16 6.31
C ASP A 116 -8.44 -11.34 5.94
N ILE A 117 -9.58 -12.00 5.94
CA ILE A 117 -10.88 -11.43 5.54
C ILE A 117 -11.24 -10.20 6.40
N ASN A 118 -11.00 -10.28 7.72
CA ASN A 118 -11.38 -9.20 8.63
C ASN A 118 -10.49 -7.99 8.40
N LEU A 119 -9.17 -8.21 8.28
CA LEU A 119 -8.23 -7.16 7.95
C LEU A 119 -8.57 -6.49 6.61
N MET A 120 -8.81 -7.28 5.56
CA MET A 120 -9.13 -6.74 4.24
C MET A 120 -10.44 -5.95 4.24
N ASN A 121 -11.47 -6.42 4.96
CA ASN A 121 -12.72 -5.68 5.13
C ASN A 121 -12.51 -4.33 5.84
N ASP A 122 -11.64 -4.29 6.85
CA ASP A 122 -11.33 -3.03 7.54
C ASP A 122 -10.55 -2.06 6.65
N LEU A 123 -9.60 -2.56 5.85
CA LEU A 123 -8.90 -1.76 4.83
C LEU A 123 -9.87 -1.21 3.77
N GLU A 124 -10.84 -2.02 3.33
CA GLU A 124 -11.88 -1.61 2.39
C GLU A 124 -12.78 -0.50 2.98
N LYS A 125 -13.22 -0.60 4.23
CA LYS A 125 -14.00 0.47 4.89
C LYS A 125 -13.23 1.77 5.02
N ILE A 126 -11.93 1.70 5.33
CA ILE A 126 -11.07 2.89 5.39
C ILE A 126 -10.97 3.54 4.00
N ALA A 127 -10.77 2.74 2.95
CA ALA A 127 -10.70 3.24 1.58
C ALA A 127 -12.03 3.86 1.12
N GLU A 128 -13.16 3.23 1.48
CA GLU A 128 -14.51 3.72 1.18
C GLU A 128 -14.74 5.11 1.79
N GLY A 129 -14.54 5.26 3.10
CA GLY A 129 -14.74 6.54 3.78
C GLY A 129 -13.78 7.65 3.32
N PHE A 130 -12.65 7.30 2.72
CA PHE A 130 -11.74 8.25 2.06
C PHE A 130 -12.26 8.67 0.68
N ARG A 131 -12.62 7.70 -0.15
CA ARG A 131 -13.07 7.92 -1.55
C ARG A 131 -14.42 8.62 -1.65
N GLU A 132 -15.26 8.52 -0.62
CA GLU A 132 -16.49 9.34 -0.52
C GLU A 132 -16.19 10.86 -0.40
N ARG A 133 -14.97 11.23 0.01
CA ARG A 133 -14.59 12.63 0.28
C ARG A 133 -13.58 13.21 -0.72
N TYR A 134 -12.81 12.36 -1.39
CA TYR A 134 -11.67 12.71 -2.24
C TYR A 134 -11.63 11.80 -3.44
#